data_AF-T1CD14-F1
#
_entry.id   AF-T1CD14-F1
#
_cell.length_a   1.000
_cell.length_b   1.000
_cell.length_c   1.000
_cell.angle_alpha   90.00
_cell.angle_beta   90.00
_cell.angle_gamma   90.00
#
_symmetry.space_group_name_H-M   'P 1'
#
loop_
_entity.id
_entity.type
_entity.pdbx_description
1 polymer ?
#
loop_
_entity_poly.entity_id
_entity_poly.type
_entity_poly.pdbx_seq_one_letter_code
_entity_poly.pdbx_strand_id
1 'polypeptide(L)'
;WVPYLRREKSIEVPEADLDAFLTELLGSAELPPLQMPKELQYEEATPKPRPSLRISKLSFHYGGERLKAELSFKYEGRLVPEKTMAQGFYDASTRRLVRRDCAAEKAACELLDEIGVKYPASTWGRELARDLAPTKLPRIVRSLVEKGWHVEADGKLFRRPGEFHLAVSSGVDWFELRGEVEYGESKAELP
;
A
#
# COMPACT_ATOMS: atom_id res chain seq x y z
N TRP A 1 3.94 8.18 -25.90
CA TRP A 1 5.27 7.73 -26.40
C TRP A 1 5.34 6.21 -26.67
N VAL A 2 4.70 5.31 -25.89
CA VAL A 2 4.77 3.83 -26.12
C VAL A 2 4.45 3.38 -27.56
N PRO A 3 3.33 3.81 -28.19
CA PRO A 3 3.01 3.38 -29.56
C PRO A 3 4.00 3.93 -30.59
N TYR A 4 4.56 5.11 -30.30
CA TYR A 4 5.56 5.77 -31.14
C TYR A 4 6.90 5.04 -31.06
N LEU A 5 7.37 4.68 -29.86
CA LEU A 5 8.59 3.88 -29.67
C LEU A 5 8.49 2.50 -30.36
N ARG A 6 7.33 1.84 -30.28
CA ARG A 6 7.08 0.57 -30.98
C ARG A 6 7.17 0.71 -32.51
N ARG A 7 6.84 1.88 -33.05
CA ARG A 7 6.84 2.15 -34.50
C ARG A 7 8.19 2.64 -35.02
N GLU A 8 8.75 3.65 -34.37
CA GLU A 8 9.95 4.37 -34.81
C GLU A 8 11.26 3.78 -34.26
N LYS A 9 11.19 2.89 -33.25
CA LYS A 9 12.32 2.19 -32.59
C LYS A 9 13.38 3.08 -31.93
N SER A 10 13.31 4.40 -32.05
CA SER A 10 14.13 5.37 -31.33
C SER A 10 13.28 6.56 -30.87
N ILE A 11 13.66 7.16 -29.74
CA ILE A 11 13.12 8.42 -29.24
C ILE A 11 14.30 9.26 -28.79
N GLU A 12 14.36 10.51 -29.24
CA GLU A 12 15.29 11.52 -28.73
C GLU A 12 14.56 12.31 -27.63
N VAL A 13 15.20 12.39 -26.46
CA VAL A 13 14.68 13.11 -25.29
C VAL A 13 15.74 14.12 -24.85
N PRO A 14 15.39 15.38 -24.59
CA PRO A 14 16.32 16.33 -23.98
C PRO A 14 16.89 15.78 -22.67
N GLU A 15 18.18 16.01 -22.41
CA GLU A 15 18.84 15.48 -21.21
C GLU A 15 18.15 15.91 -19.91
N ALA A 16 17.55 17.11 -19.89
CA ALA A 16 16.76 17.60 -18.76
C ALA A 16 15.47 16.80 -18.49
N ASP A 17 14.88 16.17 -19.51
CA ASP A 17 13.64 15.41 -19.42
C ASP A 17 13.86 13.89 -19.34
N LEU A 18 15.14 13.46 -19.42
CA LEU A 18 15.53 12.06 -19.47
C LEU A 18 15.00 11.27 -18.27
N ASP A 19 15.16 11.77 -17.05
CA ASP A 19 14.71 11.08 -15.83
C ASP A 19 13.18 10.96 -15.74
N ALA A 20 12.46 11.99 -16.20
CA ALA A 20 11.01 11.97 -16.27
C ALA A 20 10.54 10.93 -17.31
N PHE A 21 11.19 10.89 -18.47
CA PHE A 21 10.93 9.89 -19.49
C PHE A 21 11.24 8.47 -19.03
N LEU A 22 12.39 8.25 -18.37
CA LEU A 22 12.75 6.94 -17.80
C LEU A 22 11.77 6.50 -16.72
N THR A 23 11.29 7.44 -15.90
CA THR A 23 10.25 7.17 -14.90
C THR A 23 8.95 6.67 -15.53
N GLU A 24 8.52 7.32 -16.61
CA GLU A 24 7.31 6.93 -17.34
C GLU A 24 7.51 5.62 -18.11
N LEU A 25 8.67 5.46 -18.75
CA LEU A 25 9.05 4.27 -19.52
C LEU A 25 9.09 3.04 -18.63
N LEU A 26 9.92 3.08 -17.58
CA LEU A 26 10.19 1.97 -16.68
C LEU A 26 9.06 1.71 -15.68
N GLY A 27 8.19 2.69 -15.45
CA GLY A 27 6.95 2.54 -14.68
C GLY A 27 5.76 1.98 -15.46
N SER A 28 5.91 1.75 -16.76
CA SER A 28 4.83 1.21 -17.60
C SER A 28 4.53 -0.27 -17.29
N ALA A 29 3.28 -0.69 -17.50
CA ALA A 29 2.83 -2.07 -17.23
C ALA A 29 3.47 -3.10 -18.17
N GLU A 30 3.81 -2.69 -19.39
CA GLU A 30 4.46 -3.51 -20.42
C GLU A 30 5.74 -2.83 -20.90
N LEU A 31 6.87 -3.24 -20.32
CA LEU A 31 8.18 -2.85 -20.82
C LEU A 31 8.57 -3.70 -22.02
N PRO A 32 8.76 -3.12 -23.22
CA PRO A 32 9.39 -3.85 -24.32
C PRO A 32 10.84 -4.20 -23.97
N PRO A 33 11.44 -5.23 -24.59
CA PRO A 33 12.87 -5.50 -24.43
C PRO A 33 13.68 -4.28 -24.88
N LEU A 34 14.32 -3.61 -23.92
CA LEU A 34 15.11 -2.40 -24.12
C LEU A 34 16.59 -2.74 -23.99
N GLN A 35 17.38 -2.34 -24.98
CA GLN A 35 18.83 -2.30 -24.86
C GLN A 35 19.22 -0.89 -24.41
N MET A 36 19.60 -0.77 -23.13
CA MET A 36 19.99 0.50 -22.54
C MET A 36 21.48 0.77 -22.78
N PRO A 37 21.87 1.98 -23.24
CA PRO A 37 23.26 2.43 -23.24
C PRO A 37 23.88 2.36 -21.85
N LYS A 38 25.21 2.24 -21.76
CA LYS A 38 25.91 2.11 -20.46
C LYS A 38 25.66 3.31 -19.56
N GLU A 39 25.47 4.47 -20.16
CA GLU A 39 25.20 5.76 -19.51
C GLU A 39 23.80 5.82 -18.88
N LEU A 40 22.88 4.96 -19.33
CA LEU A 40 21.49 4.86 -18.87
C LEU A 40 21.21 3.57 -18.09
N GLN A 41 22.25 2.87 -17.65
CA GLN A 41 22.08 1.71 -16.79
C GLN A 41 21.44 2.12 -15.45
N TYR A 42 20.56 1.25 -14.98
CA TYR A 42 19.89 1.33 -13.70
C TYR A 42 20.04 -0.02 -12.99
N GLU A 43 20.05 0.01 -11.67
CA GLU A 43 20.05 -1.21 -10.88
C GLU A 43 18.61 -1.70 -10.73
N GLU A 44 18.35 -2.97 -11.06
CA GLU A 44 17.05 -3.60 -10.82
C GLU A 44 17.03 -4.27 -9.45
N ALA A 45 16.05 -3.92 -8.64
CA ALA A 45 15.89 -4.45 -7.30
C ALA A 45 14.46 -4.95 -7.08
N THR A 46 14.34 -6.11 -6.43
CA THR A 46 13.04 -6.66 -5.99
C THR A 46 13.01 -6.71 -4.46
N PRO A 47 12.92 -5.56 -3.77
CA PRO A 47 12.88 -5.53 -2.32
C PRO A 47 11.58 -6.13 -1.79
N LYS A 48 11.64 -6.76 -0.60
CA LYS A 48 10.45 -7.32 0.03
C LYS A 48 9.46 -6.21 0.42
N PRO A 49 8.19 -6.24 -0.02
CA PRO A 49 7.22 -5.24 0.35
C PRO A 49 6.88 -5.32 1.84
N ARG A 50 6.59 -4.16 2.43
CA ARG A 50 5.89 -4.11 3.72
C ARG A 50 4.40 -3.87 3.47
N PRO A 51 3.53 -4.84 3.74
CA PRO A 51 2.10 -4.69 3.50
C PRO A 51 1.49 -3.69 4.49
N SER A 52 0.59 -2.86 3.97
CA SER A 52 -0.05 -1.76 4.65
C SER A 52 -1.55 -1.79 4.39
N LEU A 53 -2.37 -1.80 5.44
CA LEU A 53 -3.82 -1.80 5.34
C LEU A 53 -4.40 -0.52 5.92
N ARG A 54 -5.08 0.28 5.09
CA ARG A 54 -5.84 1.46 5.54
C ARG A 54 -7.31 1.12 5.66
N ILE A 55 -7.93 1.46 6.78
CA ILE A 55 -9.32 1.15 7.11
C ILE A 55 -10.09 2.45 7.34
N SER A 56 -11.22 2.62 6.66
CA SER A 56 -12.08 3.80 6.75
C SER A 56 -13.57 3.42 6.79
N LYS A 57 -14.43 4.30 7.35
CA LYS A 57 -15.88 4.08 7.33
C LYS A 57 -16.40 4.13 5.90
N LEU A 58 -17.23 3.15 5.52
CA LEU A 58 -17.93 3.15 4.24
C LEU A 58 -19.39 3.55 4.49
N SER A 59 -19.76 4.79 4.18
CA SER A 59 -21.12 5.26 4.33
C SER A 59 -22.00 4.72 3.19
N PHE A 60 -22.63 3.57 3.39
CA PHE A 60 -23.76 3.15 2.56
C PHE A 60 -25.07 3.50 3.26
N HIS A 61 -25.98 4.17 2.56
CA HIS A 61 -27.29 4.56 3.10
C HIS A 61 -28.27 3.39 3.27
N TYR A 62 -27.99 2.22 2.67
CA TYR A 62 -28.86 1.04 2.71
C TYR A 62 -28.03 -0.24 2.77
N GLY A 63 -27.66 -0.66 3.98
CA GLY A 63 -26.87 -1.86 4.24
C GLY A 63 -26.02 -1.66 5.48
N GLY A 64 -25.87 -2.71 6.32
CA GLY A 64 -25.19 -2.61 7.62
C GLY A 64 -23.81 -1.96 7.53
N GLU A 65 -23.37 -1.36 8.65
CA GLU A 65 -22.08 -0.68 8.73
C GLU A 65 -20.94 -1.61 8.27
N ARG A 66 -20.31 -1.28 7.15
CA ARG A 66 -19.10 -1.95 6.64
C ARG A 66 -17.95 -0.97 6.66
N LEU A 67 -16.76 -1.49 6.89
CA LEU A 67 -15.52 -0.71 6.82
C LEU A 67 -14.84 -1.01 5.51
N LYS A 68 -14.40 0.05 4.82
CA LYS A 68 -13.55 -0.03 3.64
C LYS A 68 -12.13 -0.37 4.07
N ALA A 69 -11.48 -1.28 3.38
CA ALA A 69 -10.09 -1.66 3.57
C ALA A 69 -9.32 -1.52 2.26
N GLU A 70 -8.25 -0.71 2.30
CA GLU A 70 -7.37 -0.43 1.16
C GLU A 70 -6.00 -1.04 1.44
N LEU A 71 -5.64 -2.04 0.63
CA LEU A 71 -4.32 -2.67 0.68
C LEU A 71 -3.32 -1.88 -0.17
N SER A 72 -2.16 -1.60 0.41
CA SER A 72 -1.01 -1.00 -0.25
C SER A 72 0.27 -1.68 0.21
N PHE A 73 1.31 -1.60 -0.62
CA PHE A 73 2.61 -2.19 -0.37
C PHE A 73 3.66 -1.10 -0.30
N LYS A 74 4.39 -1.04 0.81
CA LYS A 74 5.48 -0.08 0.99
C LYS A 74 6.80 -0.67 0.49
N TYR A 75 7.36 -0.05 -0.55
CA TYR A 75 8.65 -0.35 -1.15
C TYR A 75 9.59 0.85 -0.96
N GLU A 76 10.68 0.67 -0.21
CA GLU A 76 11.72 1.69 0.00
C GLU A 76 11.21 3.10 0.38
N GLY A 77 10.03 3.20 1.00
CA GLY A 77 9.40 4.48 1.37
C GLY A 77 8.14 4.82 0.58
N ARG A 78 8.01 4.31 -0.66
CA ARG A 78 6.86 4.54 -1.54
C ARG A 78 5.74 3.55 -1.27
N LEU A 79 4.51 4.03 -1.19
CA LEU A 79 3.30 3.21 -1.10
C LEU A 79 2.75 2.93 -2.50
N VAL A 80 2.52 1.66 -2.80
CA VAL A 80 1.95 1.18 -4.06
C VAL A 80 0.62 0.47 -3.78
N PRO A 81 -0.53 0.99 -4.25
CA PRO A 81 -1.82 0.33 -4.09
C PRO A 81 -1.88 -1.06 -4.74
N GLU A 82 -2.62 -2.01 -4.15
CA GLU A 82 -2.82 -3.38 -4.66
C GLU A 82 -3.18 -3.40 -6.16
N LYS A 83 -4.13 -2.54 -6.56
CA LYS A 83 -4.67 -2.47 -7.93
C LYS A 83 -3.81 -1.71 -8.93
N THR A 84 -2.60 -1.30 -8.56
CA THR A 84 -1.68 -0.64 -9.49
C THR A 84 -1.32 -1.61 -10.62
N MET A 85 -1.44 -1.19 -11.88
CA MET A 85 -1.10 -2.05 -13.03
C MET A 85 0.40 -2.08 -13.34
N ALA A 86 1.15 -1.07 -12.90
CA ALA A 86 2.59 -1.01 -13.06
C ALA A 86 3.28 -2.16 -12.30
N GLN A 87 4.23 -2.83 -12.96
CA GLN A 87 5.01 -3.94 -12.37
C GLN A 87 6.18 -3.46 -11.49
N GLY A 88 6.40 -2.15 -11.44
CA GLY A 88 7.49 -1.52 -10.72
C GLY A 88 7.44 -0.02 -10.89
N PHE A 89 8.43 0.66 -10.33
CA PHE A 89 8.65 2.07 -10.53
C PHE A 89 10.15 2.36 -10.58
N TYR A 90 10.52 3.33 -11.40
CA TYR A 90 11.88 3.84 -11.41
C TYR A 90 12.01 4.98 -10.40
N ASP A 91 13.05 4.92 -9.59
CA ASP A 91 13.48 5.97 -8.69
C ASP A 91 14.69 6.66 -9.33
N ALA A 92 14.47 7.86 -9.88
CA ALA A 92 15.50 8.67 -10.50
C ALA A 92 16.56 9.14 -9.51
N SER A 93 16.19 9.35 -8.23
CA SER A 93 17.12 9.84 -7.21
C SER A 93 18.21 8.80 -6.88
N THR A 94 17.85 7.52 -6.88
CA THR A 94 18.80 6.42 -6.66
C THR A 94 19.22 5.72 -7.95
N ARG A 95 18.61 6.08 -9.09
CA ARG A 95 18.73 5.39 -10.39
C ARG A 95 18.44 3.88 -10.30
N ARG A 96 17.38 3.51 -9.58
CA ARG A 96 16.99 2.11 -9.36
C ARG A 96 15.60 1.82 -9.92
N LEU A 97 15.46 0.69 -10.58
CA LEU A 97 14.17 0.14 -10.96
C LEU A 97 13.71 -0.81 -9.87
N VAL A 98 12.73 -0.37 -9.07
CA VAL A 98 12.12 -1.19 -8.04
C VAL A 98 11.01 -2.01 -8.66
N ARG A 99 11.21 -3.33 -8.73
CA ARG A 99 10.20 -4.30 -9.14
C ARG A 99 9.33 -4.68 -7.96
N ARG A 100 8.04 -4.83 -8.24
CA ARG A 100 7.08 -5.37 -7.28
C ARG A 100 7.29 -6.87 -7.14
N ASP A 101 7.24 -7.35 -5.90
CA ASP A 101 7.28 -8.78 -5.59
C ASP A 101 5.86 -9.34 -5.64
N CYS A 102 5.42 -9.75 -6.84
CA CYS A 102 4.07 -10.29 -7.05
C CYS A 102 3.76 -11.51 -6.17
N ALA A 103 4.76 -12.30 -5.78
CA ALA A 103 4.57 -13.46 -4.92
C ALA A 103 4.27 -13.04 -3.48
N ALA A 104 5.04 -12.09 -2.94
CA ALA A 104 4.80 -11.54 -1.61
C ALA A 104 3.47 -10.76 -1.55
N GLU A 105 3.13 -10.01 -2.60
CA GLU A 105 1.85 -9.31 -2.69
C GLU A 105 0.66 -10.27 -2.71
N LYS A 106 0.75 -11.35 -3.50
CA LYS A 106 -0.28 -12.39 -3.56
C LYS A 106 -0.48 -13.07 -2.20
N ALA A 107 0.60 -13.44 -1.51
CA ALA A 107 0.53 -14.05 -0.19
C ALA A 107 -0.13 -13.11 0.85
N ALA A 108 0.11 -11.80 0.74
CA ALA A 108 -0.54 -10.81 1.59
C ALA A 108 -2.05 -10.69 1.30
N CYS A 109 -2.45 -10.75 0.02
CA CYS A 109 -3.86 -10.78 -0.37
C CYS A 109 -4.58 -12.02 0.16
N GLU A 110 -3.97 -13.20 0.01
CA GLU A 110 -4.52 -14.47 0.51
C GLU A 110 -4.73 -14.42 2.03
N LEU A 111 -3.77 -13.85 2.77
CA LEU A 111 -3.89 -13.65 4.21
C LEU A 111 -5.08 -12.77 4.59
N LEU A 112 -5.32 -11.68 3.85
CA LEU A 112 -6.48 -10.81 4.07
C LEU A 112 -7.81 -11.56 3.84
N ASP A 113 -7.86 -12.38 2.80
CA ASP A 113 -9.04 -13.19 2.49
C ASP A 113 -9.33 -14.21 3.60
N GLU A 114 -8.29 -14.86 4.15
CA GLU A 114 -8.40 -15.80 5.27
C GLU A 114 -8.94 -15.16 6.55
N ILE A 115 -8.46 -13.96 6.89
CA ILE A 115 -8.90 -13.25 8.11
C ILE A 115 -10.22 -12.48 7.94
N GLY A 116 -10.79 -12.50 6.72
CA GLY A 116 -12.12 -11.98 6.42
C GLY A 116 -12.18 -10.54 5.93
N VAL A 117 -11.08 -9.99 5.40
CA VAL A 117 -11.02 -8.72 4.67
C VAL A 117 -11.14 -9.03 3.17
N LYS A 118 -12.37 -9.06 2.68
CA LYS A 118 -12.70 -9.62 1.35
C LYS A 118 -13.26 -8.56 0.43
N TYR A 119 -13.26 -8.82 -0.87
CA TYR A 119 -14.09 -8.04 -1.78
C TYR A 119 -15.57 -8.41 -1.57
N PRO A 120 -16.48 -7.42 -1.42
CA PRO A 120 -17.91 -7.72 -1.38
C PRO A 120 -18.34 -8.31 -2.72
N ALA A 121 -19.38 -9.16 -2.69
CA ALA A 121 -19.99 -9.67 -3.91
C ALA A 121 -20.38 -8.49 -4.82
N SER A 122 -19.93 -8.51 -6.06
CA SER A 122 -20.12 -7.41 -7.01
C SER A 122 -21.61 -7.20 -7.25
N THR A 123 -22.18 -6.22 -6.57
CA THR A 123 -23.55 -5.78 -6.85
C THR A 123 -23.40 -4.54 -7.74
N TRP A 124 -23.77 -4.66 -9.01
CA TRP A 124 -23.82 -3.55 -9.98
C TRP A 124 -22.50 -3.07 -10.60
N GLY A 125 -21.50 -3.94 -10.76
CA GLY A 125 -20.33 -3.65 -11.60
C GLY A 125 -19.40 -2.52 -11.11
N ARG A 126 -19.58 -2.02 -9.88
CA ARG A 126 -18.57 -1.14 -9.26
C ARG A 126 -17.39 -1.98 -8.79
N GLU A 127 -16.19 -1.49 -9.08
CA GLU A 127 -14.98 -1.94 -8.39
C GLU A 127 -15.08 -1.55 -6.92
N LEU A 128 -15.54 -2.48 -6.09
CA LEU A 128 -15.58 -2.28 -4.66
C LEU A 128 -14.18 -2.52 -4.09
N ALA A 129 -13.79 -1.71 -3.12
CA ALA A 129 -12.62 -1.98 -2.29
C ALA A 129 -12.91 -3.21 -1.41
N ARG A 130 -11.85 -3.81 -0.84
CA ARG A 130 -12.04 -4.82 0.19
C ARG A 130 -12.81 -4.21 1.36
N ASP A 131 -13.58 -5.02 2.06
CA ASP A 131 -14.34 -4.58 3.21
C ASP A 131 -14.41 -5.64 4.31
N LEU A 132 -14.80 -5.18 5.49
CA LEU A 132 -14.96 -6.01 6.68
C LEU A 132 -16.10 -5.49 7.56
N ALA A 133 -16.62 -6.38 8.40
CA ALA A 133 -17.56 -6.01 9.45
C ALA A 133 -16.82 -5.30 10.59
N PRO A 134 -17.36 -4.21 11.16
CA PRO A 134 -16.77 -3.50 12.30
C PRO A 134 -16.44 -4.41 13.49
N THR A 135 -17.29 -5.42 13.74
CA THR A 135 -17.09 -6.40 14.82
C THR A 135 -15.84 -7.26 14.66
N LYS A 136 -15.32 -7.43 13.43
CA LYS A 136 -14.10 -8.20 13.14
C LYS A 136 -12.82 -7.35 13.21
N LEU A 137 -12.95 -6.03 13.20
CA LEU A 137 -11.83 -5.08 13.18
C LEU A 137 -10.79 -5.38 14.27
N PRO A 138 -11.15 -5.59 15.56
CA PRO A 138 -10.15 -5.73 16.63
C PRO A 138 -9.27 -6.97 16.44
N ARG A 139 -9.90 -8.09 16.07
CA ARG A 139 -9.21 -9.36 15.79
C ARG A 139 -8.29 -9.24 14.57
N ILE A 140 -8.76 -8.57 13.53
CA ILE A 140 -8.00 -8.36 12.29
C ILE A 140 -6.78 -7.47 12.56
N VAL A 141 -6.97 -6.30 13.20
CA VAL A 141 -5.88 -5.38 13.54
C VAL A 141 -4.81 -6.09 14.37
N ARG A 142 -5.22 -6.83 15.42
CA ARG A 142 -4.28 -7.61 16.25
C ARG A 142 -3.49 -8.62 15.41
N SER A 143 -4.18 -9.43 14.60
CA SER A 143 -3.54 -10.44 13.76
C SER A 143 -2.55 -9.84 12.76
N LEU A 144 -2.86 -8.67 12.19
CA LEU A 144 -2.01 -7.99 11.21
C LEU A 144 -0.78 -7.37 11.89
N VAL A 145 -0.96 -6.67 13.00
CA VAL A 145 0.13 -6.10 13.80
C VAL A 145 1.06 -7.21 14.31
N GLU A 146 0.52 -8.37 14.71
CA GLU A 146 1.30 -9.55 15.11
C GLU A 146 2.13 -10.14 13.98
N LYS A 147 1.75 -9.89 12.72
CA LYS A 147 2.47 -10.32 11.53
C LYS A 147 3.36 -9.22 10.94
N GLY A 148 3.53 -8.09 11.66
CA GLY A 148 4.40 -6.99 11.26
C GLY A 148 3.81 -6.07 10.19
N TRP A 149 2.49 -6.10 9.97
CA TRP A 149 1.82 -5.21 9.04
C TRP A 149 1.73 -3.79 9.60
N HIS A 150 1.68 -2.84 8.67
CA HIS A 150 1.29 -1.46 8.98
C HIS A 150 -0.22 -1.36 8.84
N VAL A 151 -0.93 -0.93 9.89
CA VAL A 151 -2.39 -0.80 9.82
C VAL A 151 -2.76 0.62 10.21
N GLU A 152 -3.54 1.30 9.37
CA GLU A 152 -4.05 2.64 9.64
C GLU A 152 -5.57 2.56 9.75
N ALA A 153 -6.17 3.05 10.82
CA ALA A 153 -7.62 3.17 10.94
C ALA A 153 -7.99 4.56 11.46
N ASP A 154 -8.86 5.27 10.74
CA ASP A 154 -9.30 6.65 11.09
C ASP A 154 -8.14 7.65 11.28
N GLY A 155 -7.12 7.55 10.43
CA GLY A 155 -5.90 8.37 10.53
C GLY A 155 -4.97 8.01 11.70
N LYS A 156 -5.33 7.01 12.53
CA LYS A 156 -4.47 6.49 13.59
C LYS A 156 -3.64 5.33 13.08
N LEU A 157 -2.35 5.39 13.38
CA LEU A 157 -1.40 4.38 12.96
C LEU A 157 -1.21 3.29 14.02
N PHE A 158 -1.54 2.06 13.65
CA PHE A 158 -1.27 0.85 14.40
C PHE A 158 -0.04 0.16 13.81
N ARG A 159 1.05 0.20 14.55
CA ARG A 159 2.28 -0.56 14.32
C ARG A 159 2.62 -1.30 15.60
N ARG A 160 3.51 -2.29 15.54
CA ARG A 160 4.19 -2.80 16.74
C ARG A 160 5.31 -1.81 17.12
N PRO A 161 5.26 -1.10 18.25
CA PRO A 161 6.47 -0.66 18.93
C PRO A 161 6.87 -1.79 19.89
N GLY A 162 8.15 -1.91 20.24
CA GLY A 162 8.57 -2.85 21.28
C GLY A 162 7.70 -2.63 22.54
N GLU A 163 7.05 -3.70 23.00
CA GLU A 163 6.17 -3.73 24.18
C GLU A 163 5.06 -2.67 24.23
N PHE A 164 3.95 -2.90 23.54
CA PHE A 164 2.66 -2.28 23.90
C PHE A 164 1.65 -3.37 24.30
N HIS A 165 1.19 -3.31 25.56
CA HIS A 165 0.03 -4.05 26.03
C HIS A 165 -1.23 -3.37 25.51
N LEU A 166 -1.82 -3.94 24.46
CA LEU A 166 -3.13 -3.50 23.96
C LEU A 166 -4.23 -4.16 24.82
N ALA A 167 -4.63 -3.51 25.91
CA ALA A 167 -5.80 -3.91 26.68
C ALA A 167 -7.07 -3.50 25.92
N VAL A 168 -7.71 -4.46 25.25
CA VAL A 168 -8.96 -4.25 24.52
C VAL A 168 -10.13 -4.69 25.38
N SER A 169 -10.76 -3.75 26.09
CA SER A 169 -12.08 -4.01 26.69
C SER A 169 -13.11 -4.10 25.58
N SER A 170 -13.68 -5.30 25.40
CA SER A 170 -14.72 -5.60 24.43
C SER A 170 -15.98 -4.74 24.70
N GLY A 171 -16.16 -3.65 23.95
CA GLY A 171 -17.37 -2.83 24.04
C GLY A 171 -17.32 -1.42 23.45
N VAL A 172 -16.19 -0.94 22.94
CA VAL A 172 -16.03 0.48 22.57
C VAL A 172 -16.15 0.71 21.06
N ASP A 173 -16.84 1.79 20.69
CA ASP A 173 -16.87 2.37 19.35
C ASP A 173 -15.45 2.81 18.94
N TRP A 174 -14.82 2.02 18.07
CA TRP A 174 -13.42 2.18 17.64
C TRP A 174 -13.15 3.49 16.90
N PHE A 175 -14.20 4.17 16.46
CA PHE A 175 -14.11 5.48 15.84
C PHE A 175 -14.29 6.65 16.83
N GLU A 176 -14.61 6.39 18.09
CA GLU A 176 -14.65 7.39 19.17
C GLU A 176 -13.54 7.22 20.22
N LEU A 177 -12.59 6.30 20.00
CA LEU A 177 -11.45 6.11 20.91
C LEU A 177 -10.51 7.33 20.85
N ARG A 178 -10.74 8.33 21.71
CA ARG A 178 -9.73 9.35 22.05
C ARG A 178 -8.55 8.61 22.70
N GLY A 179 -7.54 8.29 21.92
CA GLY A 179 -6.32 7.66 22.41
C GLY A 179 -5.42 8.71 23.02
N GLU A 180 -5.34 8.76 24.34
CA GLU A 180 -4.15 9.30 25.00
C GLU A 180 -2.97 8.39 24.61
N VAL A 181 -2.05 8.96 23.83
CA VAL A 181 -0.78 8.31 23.55
C VAL A 181 0.14 8.69 24.69
N GLU A 182 0.29 7.81 25.68
CA GLU A 182 1.35 7.95 26.67
C GLU A 182 2.68 7.62 25.96
N TYR A 183 3.41 8.67 25.59
CA TYR A 183 4.77 8.55 25.11
C TYR A 183 5.66 8.30 26.33
N GLY A 184 6.38 7.19 26.34
CA GLY A 184 7.33 6.85 27.40
C GLY A 184 8.27 8.02 27.71
N GLU A 185 8.34 8.32 29.00
CA GLU A 185 9.25 9.24 29.71
C GLU A 185 9.40 10.67 29.16
N SER A 186 8.30 11.43 29.07
CA SER A 186 8.35 12.89 29.32
C SER A 186 6.97 13.44 29.66
N LYS A 187 6.72 13.66 30.96
CA LYS A 187 5.67 14.55 31.43
C LYS A 187 6.04 15.98 31.03
N ALA A 188 5.23 16.61 30.18
CA ALA A 188 5.21 18.06 30.03
C ALA A 188 3.82 18.55 30.44
N GLU A 189 3.73 19.17 31.61
CA GLU A 189 2.61 20.02 32.00
C GLU A 189 2.87 21.43 31.47
N LEU A 190 1.87 22.02 30.82
CA LEU A 190 1.83 23.44 30.47
C LEU A 190 0.42 23.98 30.77
N PRO A 191 0.31 25.28 31.08
CA PRO A 191 -0.51 25.85 32.16
C PRO A 191 -2.02 25.92 31.93
#